data_AF-A0A7V1HVI3-F1
#
_entry.id   AF-A0A7V1HVI3-F1
#
_cell.length_a   1.000
_cell.length_b   1.000
_cell.length_c   1.000
_cell.angle_alpha   90.00
_cell.angle_beta   90.00
_cell.angle_gamma   90.00
#
_symmetry.space_group_name_H-M   'P 1'
#
loop_
_entity.id
_entity.type
_entity.pdbx_description
1 polymer ?
#
loop_
_entity_poly.entity_id
_entity_poly.type
_entity_poly.pdbx_seq_one_letter_code
_entity_poly.pdbx_strand_id
1 'polypeptide(L)'
;MSLLYDQHLHSFHSIDSETPPAENVKAALGAGLGGLVFTEHFDSHPDEWDTCRYDDDIYSRDIAELRSLFQDQIFIGKGIEICYQPSRWEFILEHLSAHTFDLVILSVHWSETGPIQYRQWWEQFPTVHDAADEYLRTVLKAVSDAERAAGELGRRVFDVLGHLDLVKRYALFIAGTEDVQVDPVLLDDILLTCIQADLTPEVNTSLLRQGGSEPMPG
;
A
#
# COMPACT_ATOMS: atom_id res chain seq x y z
N MET A 1 12.77 -10.28 -22.64
CA MET A 1 11.73 -9.46 -21.99
C MET A 1 12.40 -8.65 -20.89
N SER A 2 11.96 -7.42 -20.67
CA SER A 2 12.44 -6.60 -19.55
C SER A 2 12.17 -7.32 -18.22
N LEU A 3 13.05 -7.13 -17.24
CA LEU A 3 12.90 -7.70 -15.89
C LEU A 3 12.23 -6.72 -14.91
N LEU A 4 11.86 -5.52 -15.37
CA LEU A 4 11.29 -4.47 -14.51
C LEU A 4 9.76 -4.54 -14.49
N TYR A 5 9.19 -4.44 -13.30
CA TYR A 5 7.76 -4.50 -13.03
C TYR A 5 7.35 -3.30 -12.19
N ASP A 6 6.13 -2.79 -12.42
CA ASP A 6 5.46 -1.88 -11.50
C ASP A 6 4.45 -2.68 -10.68
N GLN A 7 4.60 -2.72 -9.36
CA GLN A 7 3.81 -3.58 -8.49
C GLN A 7 2.86 -2.81 -7.57
N HIS A 8 2.77 -1.49 -7.72
CA HIS A 8 1.89 -0.67 -6.88
C HIS A 8 1.32 0.50 -7.68
N LEU A 9 0.12 0.30 -8.21
CA LEU A 9 -0.60 1.29 -9.01
C LEU A 9 -2.10 1.09 -8.93
N HIS A 10 -2.83 2.18 -9.19
CA HIS A 10 -4.28 2.25 -9.07
C HIS A 10 -4.93 2.61 -10.41
N SER A 11 -6.16 2.16 -10.60
CA SER A 11 -7.04 2.52 -11.71
C SER A 11 -8.34 3.13 -11.19
N PHE A 12 -9.35 3.33 -12.05
CA PHE A 12 -10.67 3.81 -11.62
C PHE A 12 -11.36 2.92 -10.56
N HIS A 13 -10.86 1.70 -10.33
CA HIS A 13 -11.31 0.80 -9.26
C HIS A 13 -10.92 1.29 -7.86
N SER A 14 -10.04 2.29 -7.78
CA SER A 14 -9.69 3.01 -6.55
C SER A 14 -10.31 4.41 -6.53
N ILE A 15 -10.69 4.88 -5.35
CA ILE A 15 -11.42 6.17 -5.18
C ILE A 15 -10.59 7.39 -5.59
N ASP A 16 -9.27 7.29 -5.54
CA ASP A 16 -8.31 8.35 -5.78
C ASP A 16 -7.72 8.36 -7.21
N SER A 17 -8.24 7.50 -8.09
CA SER A 17 -7.83 7.41 -9.49
C SER A 17 -9.03 7.38 -10.44
N GLU A 18 -8.85 7.96 -11.62
CA GLU A 18 -9.82 7.95 -12.72
C GLU A 18 -9.23 7.27 -13.97
N THR A 19 -8.05 6.66 -13.84
CA THR A 19 -7.29 6.13 -14.97
C THR A 19 -7.91 4.82 -15.46
N PRO A 20 -8.28 4.70 -16.75
CA PRO A 20 -8.69 3.42 -17.30
C PRO A 20 -7.54 2.40 -17.21
N PRO A 21 -7.78 1.17 -16.72
CA PRO A 21 -6.75 0.14 -16.59
C PRO A 21 -5.93 -0.10 -17.87
N ALA A 22 -6.57 -0.05 -19.05
CA ALA A 22 -5.88 -0.21 -20.32
C ALA A 22 -4.82 0.87 -20.60
N GLU A 23 -4.98 2.09 -20.07
CA GLU A 23 -3.98 3.16 -20.20
C GLU A 23 -2.76 2.89 -19.32
N ASN A 24 -2.94 2.33 -18.12
CA ASN A 24 -1.82 1.88 -17.28
C ASN A 24 -0.97 0.83 -18.01
N VAL A 25 -1.62 -0.15 -18.67
CA VAL A 25 -0.92 -1.19 -19.44
C VAL A 25 -0.15 -0.60 -20.63
N LYS A 26 -0.77 0.33 -21.38
CA LYS A 26 -0.10 1.02 -22.50
C LYS A 26 1.10 1.85 -22.02
N ALA A 27 0.98 2.53 -20.89
CA ALA A 27 2.06 3.31 -20.31
C ALA A 27 3.24 2.40 -19.91
N ALA A 28 2.96 1.27 -19.25
CA ALA A 28 3.98 0.29 -18.87
C ALA A 28 4.71 -0.31 -20.09
N LEU A 29 3.97 -0.65 -21.16
CA LEU A 29 4.55 -1.08 -22.43
C LEU A 29 5.44 0.01 -23.05
N GLY A 30 4.97 1.27 -23.07
CA GLY A 30 5.72 2.41 -23.58
C GLY A 30 7.02 2.69 -22.80
N ALA A 31 7.02 2.40 -21.50
CA ALA A 31 8.19 2.48 -20.62
C ALA A 31 9.13 1.26 -20.74
N GLY A 32 8.74 0.22 -21.48
CA GLY A 32 9.53 -1.01 -21.63
C GLY A 32 9.52 -1.91 -20.40
N LEU A 33 8.47 -1.87 -19.58
CA LEU A 33 8.28 -2.78 -18.45
C LEU A 33 7.94 -4.19 -18.93
N GLY A 34 8.37 -5.20 -18.17
CA GLY A 34 8.02 -6.61 -18.38
C GLY A 34 6.66 -6.99 -17.81
N GLY A 35 6.16 -6.21 -16.85
CA GLY A 35 4.85 -6.42 -16.26
C GLY A 35 4.39 -5.30 -15.36
N LEU A 36 3.13 -5.39 -14.95
CA LEU A 36 2.57 -4.59 -13.88
C LEU A 36 1.61 -5.41 -13.01
N VAL A 37 1.37 -4.98 -11.77
CA VAL A 37 0.33 -5.51 -10.89
C VAL A 37 -0.52 -4.34 -10.44
N PHE A 38 -1.82 -4.39 -10.76
CA PHE A 38 -2.78 -3.44 -10.21
C PHE A 38 -2.98 -3.76 -8.72
N THR A 39 -3.01 -2.76 -7.85
CA THR A 39 -3.17 -2.95 -6.39
C THR A 39 -4.21 -1.98 -5.88
N GLU A 40 -5.46 -2.24 -6.26
CA GLU A 40 -6.56 -1.32 -5.97
C GLU A 40 -6.81 -1.21 -4.45
N HIS A 41 -7.27 -0.03 -4.03
CA HIS A 41 -7.53 0.25 -2.61
C HIS A 41 -8.70 -0.57 -2.07
N PHE A 42 -8.47 -1.24 -0.93
CA PHE A 42 -9.52 -1.84 -0.12
C PHE A 42 -9.63 -1.11 1.22
N ASP A 43 -10.37 0.00 1.18
CA ASP A 43 -10.49 0.93 2.30
C ASP A 43 -11.58 0.51 3.27
N SER A 44 -11.28 -0.50 4.10
CA SER A 44 -12.25 -1.09 5.04
C SER A 44 -12.57 -0.22 6.27
N HIS A 45 -11.94 0.94 6.42
CA HIS A 45 -12.22 1.85 7.53
C HIS A 45 -13.69 2.27 7.51
N PRO A 46 -14.42 2.27 8.65
CA PRO A 46 -15.84 2.64 8.67
C PRO A 46 -16.15 4.01 8.01
N ASP A 47 -15.23 4.96 8.10
CA ASP A 47 -15.43 6.31 7.53
C ASP A 47 -15.14 6.39 6.02
N GLU A 48 -14.49 5.38 5.44
CA GLU A 48 -14.09 5.34 4.01
C GLU A 48 -14.85 4.25 3.22
N TRP A 49 -15.40 3.25 3.92
CA TRP A 49 -16.03 2.08 3.31
C TRP A 49 -17.16 2.43 2.35
N ASP A 50 -18.00 3.43 2.69
CA ASP A 50 -19.10 3.87 1.83
C ASP A 50 -18.63 4.49 0.51
N THR A 51 -17.36 4.90 0.42
CA THR A 51 -16.73 5.49 -0.77
C THR A 51 -15.73 4.56 -1.46
N CYS A 52 -15.48 3.38 -0.89
CA CYS A 52 -14.60 2.38 -1.48
C CYS A 52 -15.20 1.92 -2.83
N ARG A 53 -14.46 2.12 -3.92
CA ARG A 53 -14.89 1.77 -5.28
C ARG A 53 -14.64 0.30 -5.64
N TYR A 54 -13.83 -0.38 -4.86
CA TYR A 54 -13.38 -1.73 -5.14
C TYR A 54 -14.54 -2.74 -5.15
N ASP A 55 -14.62 -3.51 -6.23
CA ASP A 55 -15.51 -4.66 -6.40
C ASP A 55 -14.72 -5.79 -7.07
N ASP A 56 -14.50 -6.91 -6.37
CA ASP A 56 -13.64 -7.99 -6.85
C ASP A 56 -14.18 -8.65 -8.14
N ASP A 57 -15.50 -8.76 -8.30
CA ASP A 57 -16.11 -9.38 -9.47
C ASP A 57 -15.91 -8.52 -10.73
N ILE A 58 -16.10 -7.20 -10.61
CA ILE A 58 -15.82 -6.26 -11.70
C ILE A 58 -14.32 -6.22 -11.99
N TYR A 59 -13.50 -6.03 -10.96
CA TYR A 59 -12.06 -5.93 -11.08
C TYR A 59 -11.43 -7.19 -11.69
N SER A 60 -11.85 -8.39 -11.27
CA SER A 60 -11.39 -9.66 -11.83
C SER A 60 -11.70 -9.81 -13.31
N ARG A 61 -12.89 -9.36 -13.75
CA ARG A 61 -13.28 -9.39 -15.17
C ARG A 61 -12.41 -8.44 -15.98
N ASP A 62 -12.21 -7.22 -15.51
CA ASP A 62 -11.38 -6.23 -16.20
C ASP A 62 -9.93 -6.73 -16.36
N ILE A 63 -9.35 -7.33 -15.31
CA ILE A 63 -8.00 -7.92 -15.42
C ILE A 63 -7.97 -9.07 -16.44
N ALA A 64 -8.98 -9.93 -16.47
CA ALA A 64 -9.06 -11.01 -17.45
C ALA A 64 -9.17 -10.47 -18.89
N GLU A 65 -9.96 -9.41 -19.10
CA GLU A 65 -10.08 -8.73 -20.38
C GLU A 65 -8.76 -8.08 -20.82
N LEU A 66 -8.04 -7.41 -19.92
CA LEU A 66 -6.73 -6.84 -20.20
C LEU A 66 -5.69 -7.91 -20.54
N ARG A 67 -5.66 -9.02 -19.78
CA ARG A 67 -4.79 -10.16 -20.07
C ARG A 67 -5.05 -10.72 -21.48
N SER A 68 -6.31 -10.74 -21.90
CA SER A 68 -6.72 -11.15 -23.26
C SER A 68 -6.32 -10.12 -24.34
N LEU A 69 -6.50 -8.83 -24.06
CA LEU A 69 -6.21 -7.75 -25.01
C LEU A 69 -4.71 -7.56 -25.27
N PHE A 70 -3.89 -7.74 -24.24
CA PHE A 70 -2.45 -7.50 -24.27
C PHE A 70 -1.61 -8.79 -24.25
N GLN A 71 -2.21 -9.94 -24.61
CA GLN A 71 -1.57 -11.26 -24.64
C GLN A 71 -0.13 -11.23 -25.15
N ASP A 72 0.77 -11.92 -24.44
CA ASP A 72 2.20 -12.09 -24.72
C ASP A 72 3.05 -10.80 -24.78
N GLN A 73 2.45 -9.62 -24.63
CA GLN A 73 3.18 -8.34 -24.69
C GLN A 73 3.73 -7.93 -23.33
N ILE A 74 2.98 -8.18 -22.25
CA ILE A 74 3.31 -7.75 -20.89
C ILE A 74 2.59 -8.63 -19.86
N PHE A 75 3.22 -8.86 -18.72
CA PHE A 75 2.55 -9.51 -17.59
C PHE A 75 1.58 -8.54 -16.90
N ILE A 76 0.37 -9.00 -16.59
CA ILE A 76 -0.65 -8.21 -15.89
C ILE A 76 -1.12 -9.01 -14.69
N GLY A 77 -0.79 -8.53 -13.49
CA GLY A 77 -1.20 -9.11 -12.21
C GLY A 77 -2.45 -8.45 -11.64
N LYS A 78 -3.23 -9.24 -10.89
CA LYS A 78 -4.32 -8.79 -10.03
C LYS A 78 -3.82 -8.76 -8.59
N GLY A 79 -3.65 -7.59 -8.01
CA GLY A 79 -3.27 -7.41 -6.61
C GLY A 79 -4.28 -6.55 -5.86
N ILE A 80 -3.95 -6.23 -4.62
CA ILE A 80 -4.79 -5.42 -3.73
C ILE A 80 -3.92 -4.67 -2.73
N GLU A 81 -4.24 -3.41 -2.45
CA GLU A 81 -3.66 -2.65 -1.35
C GLU A 81 -4.64 -2.58 -0.19
N ILE A 82 -4.26 -3.21 0.92
CA ILE A 82 -5.06 -3.27 2.14
C ILE A 82 -4.57 -2.16 3.08
N CYS A 83 -5.44 -1.20 3.41
CA CYS A 83 -5.19 -0.36 4.56
C CYS A 83 -5.39 -1.18 5.84
N TYR A 84 -4.36 -1.22 6.71
CA TYR A 84 -4.41 -1.85 8.02
C TYR A 84 -5.53 -1.21 8.85
N GLN A 85 -6.48 -2.04 9.29
CA GLN A 85 -7.58 -1.61 10.15
C GLN A 85 -7.83 -2.65 11.25
N PRO A 86 -7.30 -2.46 12.47
CA PRO A 86 -7.39 -3.46 13.53
C PRO A 86 -8.83 -3.80 13.92
N SER A 87 -9.74 -2.82 13.87
CA SER A 87 -11.18 -3.04 14.15
C SER A 87 -11.91 -3.85 13.09
N ARG A 88 -11.30 -4.03 11.91
CA ARG A 88 -11.84 -4.74 10.74
C ARG A 88 -10.94 -5.90 10.32
N TRP A 89 -10.00 -6.32 11.18
CA TRP A 89 -8.97 -7.29 10.81
C TRP A 89 -9.56 -8.63 10.35
N GLU A 90 -10.54 -9.18 11.08
CA GLU A 90 -11.23 -10.42 10.68
C GLU A 90 -11.91 -10.27 9.31
N PHE A 91 -12.58 -9.14 9.07
CA PHE A 91 -13.23 -8.84 7.79
C PHE A 91 -12.21 -8.77 6.63
N ILE A 92 -11.05 -8.15 6.86
CA ILE A 92 -9.94 -8.13 5.90
C ILE A 92 -9.45 -9.55 5.59
N LEU A 93 -9.18 -10.36 6.63
CA LEU A 93 -8.68 -11.72 6.47
C LEU A 93 -9.68 -12.62 5.73
N GLU A 94 -10.97 -12.49 6.05
CA GLU A 94 -12.06 -13.19 5.35
C GLU A 94 -12.08 -12.79 3.87
N HIS A 95 -12.02 -11.50 3.56
CA HIS A 95 -11.97 -11.01 2.18
C HIS A 95 -10.78 -11.56 1.40
N LEU A 96 -9.58 -11.51 1.98
CA LEU A 96 -8.36 -12.05 1.37
C LEU A 96 -8.41 -13.58 1.19
N SER A 97 -9.15 -14.30 2.04
CA SER A 97 -9.32 -15.75 1.91
C SER A 97 -10.35 -16.15 0.85
N ALA A 98 -11.32 -15.28 0.56
CA ALA A 98 -12.40 -15.52 -0.38
C ALA A 98 -12.00 -15.26 -1.85
N HIS A 99 -10.90 -14.53 -2.08
CA HIS A 99 -10.46 -14.12 -3.40
C HIS A 99 -9.00 -14.53 -3.66
N THR A 100 -8.58 -14.47 -4.92
CA THR A 100 -7.20 -14.78 -5.33
C THR A 100 -6.52 -13.52 -5.84
N PHE A 101 -5.32 -13.26 -5.32
CA PHE A 101 -4.46 -12.15 -5.69
C PHE A 101 -3.06 -12.67 -6.01
N ASP A 102 -2.42 -12.05 -7.00
CA ASP A 102 -1.02 -12.26 -7.36
C ASP A 102 -0.07 -11.49 -6.41
N LEU A 103 -0.58 -10.45 -5.72
CA LEU A 103 0.14 -9.63 -4.76
C LEU A 103 -0.82 -8.97 -3.75
N VAL A 104 -0.52 -9.05 -2.46
CA VAL A 104 -1.25 -8.35 -1.40
C VAL A 104 -0.32 -7.39 -0.66
N ILE A 105 -0.61 -6.09 -0.74
CA ILE A 105 0.14 -5.05 -0.04
C ILE A 105 -0.57 -4.74 1.29
N LEU A 106 0.17 -4.75 2.39
CA LEU A 106 -0.24 -4.20 3.67
C LEU A 106 0.25 -2.75 3.78
N SER A 107 -0.67 -1.81 3.87
CA SER A 107 -0.37 -0.38 3.96
C SER A 107 -0.95 0.24 5.22
N VAL A 108 -0.38 1.36 5.66
CA VAL A 108 -0.91 2.16 6.77
C VAL A 108 -1.22 3.56 6.27
N HIS A 109 -2.51 3.87 6.10
CA HIS A 109 -3.00 5.24 5.80
C HIS A 109 -3.65 5.89 7.03
N TRP A 110 -4.05 5.08 8.00
CA TRP A 110 -4.57 5.51 9.29
C TRP A 110 -3.62 5.10 10.39
N SER A 111 -3.20 6.05 11.20
CA SER A 111 -2.58 5.75 12.48
C SER A 111 -3.65 5.39 13.52
N GLU A 112 -3.23 4.90 14.68
CA GLU A 112 -4.14 4.65 15.80
C GLU A 112 -4.91 5.90 16.26
N THR A 113 -4.34 7.09 16.05
CA THR A 113 -4.92 8.38 16.46
C THR A 113 -5.62 9.12 15.31
N GLY A 114 -5.68 8.51 14.12
CA GLY A 114 -6.44 9.01 12.98
C GLY A 114 -5.70 9.04 11.63
N PRO A 115 -6.34 9.61 10.61
CA PRO A 115 -5.88 9.61 9.22
C PRO A 115 -4.73 10.60 9.01
N ILE A 116 -3.59 10.12 8.52
CA ILE A 116 -2.36 10.92 8.44
C ILE A 116 -2.40 12.00 7.34
N GLN A 117 -3.33 11.88 6.39
CA GLN A 117 -3.51 12.85 5.31
C GLN A 117 -4.16 14.17 5.74
N TYR A 118 -4.75 14.23 6.94
CA TYR A 118 -5.45 15.43 7.42
C TYR A 118 -4.60 16.23 8.40
N ARG A 119 -4.56 17.54 8.20
CA ARG A 119 -3.83 18.49 9.06
C ARG A 119 -4.21 18.35 10.54
N GLN A 120 -5.47 18.06 10.84
CA GLN A 120 -5.97 17.88 12.20
C GLN A 120 -5.29 16.74 12.95
N TRP A 121 -4.80 15.72 12.23
CA TRP A 121 -4.01 14.65 12.83
C TRP A 121 -2.64 15.18 13.29
N TRP A 122 -1.96 15.92 12.42
CA TRP A 122 -0.65 16.52 12.72
C TRP A 122 -0.68 17.51 13.88
N GLU A 123 -1.78 18.26 14.04
CA GLU A 123 -1.96 19.23 15.13
C GLU A 123 -2.04 18.59 16.53
N GLN A 124 -2.16 17.25 16.61
CA GLN A 124 -2.11 16.51 17.88
C GLN A 124 -0.69 16.35 18.44
N PHE A 125 0.34 16.56 17.60
CA PHE A 125 1.73 16.28 17.95
C PHE A 125 2.55 17.58 18.12
N PRO A 126 3.47 17.63 19.10
CA PRO A 126 4.33 18.80 19.29
C PRO A 126 5.28 19.05 18.11
N THR A 127 5.77 17.99 17.46
CA THR A 127 6.68 18.05 16.32
C THR A 127 6.32 17.05 15.23
N VAL A 128 6.89 17.22 14.03
CA VAL A 128 6.76 16.25 12.93
C VAL A 128 7.41 14.91 13.26
N HIS A 129 8.42 14.88 14.12
CA HIS A 129 9.09 13.66 14.56
C HIS A 129 8.17 12.84 15.48
N ASP A 130 7.47 13.51 16.40
CA ASP A 130 6.50 12.84 17.29
C ASP A 130 5.36 12.19 16.47
N ALA A 131 4.88 12.88 15.42
CA ALA A 131 3.89 12.35 14.50
C ALA A 131 4.45 11.14 13.70
N ALA A 132 5.69 11.23 13.22
CA ALA A 132 6.33 10.15 12.48
C ALA A 132 6.55 8.90 13.34
N ASP A 133 6.98 9.06 14.59
CA ASP A 133 7.14 7.94 15.52
C ASP A 133 5.78 7.29 15.84
N GLU A 134 4.69 8.07 15.95
CA GLU A 134 3.35 7.51 16.15
C GLU A 134 2.88 6.71 14.93
N TYR A 135 3.13 7.23 13.74
CA TYR A 135 2.85 6.52 12.50
C TYR A 135 3.63 5.21 12.44
N LEU A 136 4.95 5.22 12.70
CA LEU A 136 5.76 4.01 12.68
C LEU A 136 5.38 3.00 13.77
N ARG A 137 4.90 3.44 14.94
CA ARG A 137 4.32 2.52 15.93
C ARG A 137 3.09 1.81 15.39
N THR A 138 2.26 2.50 14.60
CA THR A 138 1.13 1.89 13.90
C THR A 138 1.61 0.90 12.82
N VAL A 139 2.66 1.24 12.07
CA VAL A 139 3.29 0.32 11.10
C VAL A 139 3.82 -0.94 11.79
N LEU A 140 4.54 -0.81 12.90
CA LEU A 140 5.02 -1.97 13.68
C LEU A 140 3.87 -2.87 14.13
N LYS A 141 2.76 -2.26 14.59
CA LYS A 141 1.55 -3.00 14.98
C LYS A 141 0.93 -3.75 13.79
N ALA A 142 0.85 -3.12 12.61
CA ALA A 142 0.34 -3.74 11.39
C ALA A 142 1.16 -4.97 10.99
N VAL A 143 2.49 -4.84 10.97
CA VAL A 143 3.40 -5.95 10.63
C VAL A 143 3.33 -7.06 11.69
N SER A 144 3.23 -6.70 12.98
CA SER A 144 3.08 -7.68 14.08
C SER A 144 1.76 -8.45 14.02
N ASP A 145 0.68 -7.80 13.61
CA ASP A 145 -0.62 -8.46 13.42
C ASP A 145 -0.62 -9.37 12.19
N ALA A 146 0.08 -8.97 11.12
CA ALA A 146 0.29 -9.80 9.94
C ALA A 146 1.14 -11.05 10.24
N GLU A 147 2.21 -10.91 11.03
CA GLU A 147 3.03 -12.03 11.51
C GLU A 147 2.18 -13.03 12.30
N ARG A 148 1.41 -12.54 13.26
CA ARG A 148 0.51 -13.37 14.08
C ARG A 148 -0.52 -14.09 13.23
N ALA A 149 -1.18 -13.38 12.32
CA ALA A 149 -2.16 -13.96 11.42
C ALA A 149 -1.54 -15.05 10.54
N ALA A 150 -0.31 -14.84 10.05
CA ALA A 150 0.39 -15.84 9.28
C ALA A 150 0.71 -17.11 10.11
N GLY A 151 1.12 -16.93 11.37
CA GLY A 151 1.35 -18.02 12.32
C GLY A 151 0.09 -18.82 12.65
N GLU A 152 -1.03 -18.13 12.89
CA GLU A 152 -2.33 -18.73 13.21
C GLU A 152 -2.93 -19.49 12.01
N LEU A 153 -2.81 -18.93 10.80
CA LEU A 153 -3.34 -19.53 9.57
C LEU A 153 -2.38 -20.55 8.95
N GLY A 154 -1.13 -20.61 9.41
CA GLY A 154 -0.09 -21.48 8.85
C GLY A 154 0.30 -21.14 7.40
N ARG A 155 0.03 -19.90 6.96
CA ARG A 155 0.34 -19.39 5.62
C ARG A 155 0.51 -17.88 5.65
N ARG A 156 1.30 -17.34 4.73
CA ARG A 156 1.40 -15.91 4.50
C ARG A 156 0.04 -15.32 4.05
N VAL A 157 -0.25 -14.11 4.52
CA VAL A 157 -1.48 -13.35 4.18
C VAL A 157 -1.16 -12.13 3.31
N PHE A 158 -0.06 -11.46 3.60
CA PHE A 158 0.41 -10.25 2.92
C PHE A 158 1.81 -10.50 2.36
N ASP A 159 2.11 -9.99 1.17
CA ASP A 159 3.39 -10.20 0.50
C ASP A 159 4.34 -9.02 0.72
N VAL A 160 3.78 -7.81 0.77
CA VAL A 160 4.54 -6.56 0.77
C VAL A 160 4.06 -5.62 1.88
N LEU A 161 5.00 -4.92 2.52
CA LEU A 161 4.70 -3.75 3.34
C LEU A 161 4.81 -2.50 2.45
N GLY A 162 3.69 -1.81 2.23
CA GLY A 162 3.61 -0.61 1.39
C GLY A 162 4.23 0.61 2.07
N HIS A 163 4.87 1.47 1.26
CA HIS A 163 5.40 2.81 1.60
C HIS A 163 5.62 3.07 3.11
N LEU A 164 6.58 2.33 3.70
CA LEU A 164 6.83 2.23 5.15
C LEU A 164 6.87 3.57 5.90
N ASP A 165 7.38 4.62 5.25
CA ASP A 165 7.53 5.98 5.80
C ASP A 165 6.63 7.00 5.08
N LEU A 166 5.43 6.61 4.65
CA LEU A 166 4.42 7.46 4.00
C LEU A 166 4.20 8.80 4.73
N VAL A 167 4.39 8.82 6.05
CA VAL A 167 4.34 10.03 6.86
C VAL A 167 5.21 11.17 6.32
N LYS A 168 6.33 10.89 5.64
CA LYS A 168 7.19 11.89 4.99
C LYS A 168 6.48 12.65 3.87
N ARG A 169 5.63 11.98 3.08
CA ARG A 169 4.79 12.64 2.05
C ARG A 169 3.93 13.72 2.69
N TYR A 170 3.27 13.38 3.79
CA TYR A 170 2.34 14.30 4.44
C TYR A 170 3.07 15.34 5.30
N ALA A 171 4.26 15.05 5.84
CA ALA A 171 5.14 16.06 6.42
C ALA A 171 5.50 17.13 5.38
N LEU A 172 5.85 16.72 4.16
CA LEU A 172 6.13 17.65 3.06
C LEU A 172 4.89 18.48 2.71
N PHE A 173 3.73 17.85 2.54
CA PHE A 173 2.52 18.56 2.08
C PHE A 173 1.88 19.45 3.14
N ILE A 174 1.97 19.09 4.42
CA ILE A 174 1.25 19.75 5.52
C ILE A 174 2.18 20.67 6.31
N ALA A 175 3.38 20.18 6.66
CA ALA A 175 4.36 20.90 7.46
C ALA A 175 5.45 21.57 6.62
N GLY A 176 5.57 21.25 5.33
CA GLY A 176 6.53 21.88 4.41
C GLY A 176 7.97 21.46 4.68
N THR A 177 8.19 20.26 5.23
CA THR A 177 9.53 19.75 5.57
C THR A 177 9.71 18.31 5.13
N GLU A 178 10.91 17.99 4.65
CA GLU A 178 11.39 16.62 4.42
C GLU A 178 12.26 16.15 5.60
N ASP A 179 12.60 17.04 6.54
CA ASP A 179 13.36 16.69 7.74
C ASP A 179 12.43 15.98 8.75
N VAL A 180 12.29 14.67 8.55
CA VAL A 180 11.52 13.76 9.40
C VAL A 180 12.47 12.69 9.91
N GLN A 181 13.08 12.98 11.05
CA GLN A 181 13.80 11.97 11.84
C GLN A 181 12.80 11.03 12.51
N VAL A 182 13.15 9.75 12.54
CA VAL A 182 12.39 8.68 13.19
C VAL A 182 13.28 7.91 14.15
N ASP A 183 12.70 7.26 15.14
CA ASP A 183 13.44 6.37 16.04
C ASP A 183 14.08 5.19 15.25
N PRO A 184 15.42 5.08 15.17
CA PRO A 184 16.07 4.00 14.45
C PRO A 184 15.79 2.62 15.07
N VAL A 185 15.53 2.55 16.38
CA VAL A 185 15.16 1.29 17.04
C VAL A 185 13.79 0.82 16.55
N LEU A 186 12.85 1.74 16.39
CA LEU A 186 11.52 1.44 15.87
C LEU A 186 11.57 0.96 14.41
N LEU A 187 12.42 1.58 13.59
CA LEU A 187 12.65 1.12 12.21
C LEU A 187 13.27 -0.29 12.18
N ASP A 188 14.29 -0.55 13.00
CA ASP A 188 14.90 -1.88 13.12
C ASP A 188 13.87 -2.93 13.55
N ASP A 189 13.02 -2.62 14.53
CA ASP A 189 11.95 -3.51 14.98
C ASP A 189 10.94 -3.82 13.86
N ILE A 190 10.55 -2.83 13.06
CA ILE A 190 9.67 -3.03 11.89
C ILE A 190 10.32 -3.98 10.88
N LEU A 191 11.58 -3.72 10.51
CA LEU A 191 12.29 -4.51 9.50
C LEU A 191 12.53 -5.95 9.98
N LEU A 192 12.89 -6.14 11.25
CA LEU A 192 13.03 -7.47 11.86
C LEU A 192 11.69 -8.21 11.89
N THR A 193 10.59 -7.52 12.20
CA THR A 193 9.25 -8.12 12.20
C THR A 193 8.81 -8.47 10.76
N CYS A 194 9.17 -7.67 9.75
CA CYS A 194 8.92 -8.02 8.34
C CYS A 194 9.61 -9.34 7.95
N ILE A 195 10.85 -9.55 8.38
CA ILE A 195 11.59 -10.80 8.15
C ILE A 195 10.85 -11.99 8.79
N GLN A 196 10.35 -11.83 10.01
CA GLN A 196 9.60 -12.88 10.72
C GLN A 196 8.27 -13.20 10.03
N ALA A 197 7.60 -12.17 9.48
CA ALA A 197 6.34 -12.28 8.76
C ALA A 197 6.47 -12.76 7.30
N ASP A 198 7.68 -12.94 6.78
CA ASP A 198 7.95 -13.15 5.35
C ASP A 198 7.36 -12.04 4.45
N LEU A 199 7.41 -10.81 4.96
CA LEU A 199 6.95 -9.57 4.33
C LEU A 199 8.12 -8.84 3.66
N THR A 200 7.93 -8.41 2.41
CA THR A 200 8.93 -7.63 1.68
C THR A 200 8.60 -6.13 1.75
N PRO A 201 9.46 -5.27 2.32
CA PRO A 201 9.24 -3.83 2.25
C PRO A 201 9.30 -3.32 0.81
N GLU A 202 8.32 -2.52 0.41
CA GLU A 202 8.28 -1.83 -0.88
C GLU A 202 9.31 -0.69 -0.94
N VAL A 203 9.77 -0.33 -2.15
CA VAL A 203 10.34 0.99 -2.45
C VAL A 203 9.37 1.77 -3.32
N ASN A 204 8.67 2.73 -2.72
CA ASN A 204 7.62 3.49 -3.39
C ASN A 204 8.17 4.81 -3.94
N THR A 205 8.12 5.00 -5.27
CA THR A 205 8.69 6.19 -5.92
C THR A 205 7.70 7.35 -6.08
N SER A 206 6.52 7.27 -5.45
CA SER A 206 5.47 8.29 -5.63
C SER A 206 5.84 9.66 -5.08
N LEU A 207 6.64 9.73 -4.02
CA LEU A 207 7.06 11.01 -3.45
C LEU A 207 7.98 11.79 -4.40
N LEU A 208 8.83 11.10 -5.16
CA LEU A 208 9.74 11.70 -6.14
C LEU A 208 9.00 12.51 -7.21
N ARG A 209 7.87 12.00 -7.72
CA ARG A 209 7.04 12.74 -8.69
C ARG A 209 6.20 13.86 -8.07
N GLN A 210 6.10 13.88 -6.73
CA GLN A 210 5.34 14.85 -5.95
C GLN A 210 6.21 15.96 -5.35
N GLY A 211 7.48 16.02 -5.71
CA GLY A 211 8.40 17.09 -5.32
C GLY A 211 9.30 16.76 -4.13
N GLY A 212 9.23 15.55 -3.58
CA GLY A 212 10.21 15.08 -2.61
C GLY A 212 11.50 14.59 -3.27
N SER A 213 12.54 14.47 -2.45
CA SER A 213 13.92 14.17 -2.87
C SER A 213 14.29 12.69 -2.80
N GLU A 214 13.47 11.88 -2.13
CA GLU A 214 13.70 10.45 -1.87
C GLU A 214 12.43 9.61 -2.11
N PRO A 215 12.55 8.29 -2.37
CA PRO A 215 11.41 7.37 -2.37
C PRO A 215 10.92 7.11 -0.93
N MET A 216 9.93 6.22 -0.79
CA MET A 216 9.40 5.80 0.50
C MET A 216 9.51 4.27 0.63
N PRO A 217 10.42 3.71 1.44
CA PRO A 217 11.41 4.40 2.28
C PRO A 217 12.57 5.02 1.50
N GLY A 218 13.11 6.11 2.06
CA GLY A 218 14.17 6.95 1.48
C GLY A 218 15.17 7.44 2.52
#